data_AF-B4H5M8-F1
#
_entry.id   AF-B4H5M8-F1
#
_cell.length_a   1.000
_cell.length_b   1.000
_cell.length_c   1.000
_cell.angle_alpha   90.00
_cell.angle_beta   90.00
_cell.angle_gamma   90.00
#
_symmetry.space_group_name_H-M   'P 1'
#
loop_
_entity.id
_entity.type
_entity.pdbx_description
1 polymer ?
#
loop_
_entity_poly.entity_id
_entity_poly.type
_entity_poly.pdbx_seq_one_letter_code
_entity_poly.pdbx_strand_id
1 'polypeptide(L)'
;EWLQQKITLDEIRNANMLNALPVEDLSLLPASQRGIFDPRLSLFGYTTETVNMLLIPMFKNKKEALGSMGNDSPLACLSNFQPVAYEYFKQLFAQVTNPPIDPFREKVVMSMQCPLGPEANLLQPSAQQVHRIWLTNPILSIPDTQLLKRNTHRGWKTKVLGHYIPVQRRRPGGISSASERVCREGYNAAQAGYQLIVISDRNGRLQRHDCRLGSARSGGTAPSSD
;
A
#
# COMPACT_ATOMS: atom_id res chain seq x y z
N GLU A 1 -3.18 -5.79 33.72
CA GLU A 1 -4.58 -6.12 33.36
C GLU A 1 -4.97 -5.63 31.97
N TRP A 2 -4.80 -4.35 31.62
CA TRP A 2 -5.24 -3.83 30.31
C TRP A 2 -4.61 -4.54 29.10
N LEU A 3 -3.32 -4.85 29.14
CA LEU A 3 -2.63 -5.53 28.03
C LEU A 3 -3.25 -6.89 27.64
N GLN A 4 -4.07 -7.51 28.48
CA GLN A 4 -4.82 -8.72 28.14
C GLN A 4 -5.93 -8.46 27.11
N GLN A 5 -6.36 -7.21 26.95
CA GLN A 5 -7.39 -6.80 25.98
C GLN A 5 -6.80 -6.38 24.62
N LYS A 6 -5.49 -6.54 24.44
CA LYS A 6 -4.78 -6.34 23.17
C LYS A 6 -5.38 -7.25 22.10
N ILE A 7 -5.56 -6.72 20.90
CA ILE A 7 -6.03 -7.52 19.76
C ILE A 7 -4.83 -7.92 18.91
N THR A 8 -4.65 -9.21 18.70
CA THR A 8 -3.62 -9.75 17.81
C THR A 8 -4.22 -10.25 16.50
N LEU A 9 -3.38 -10.34 15.47
CA LEU A 9 -3.81 -10.86 14.17
C LEU A 9 -4.25 -12.34 14.27
N ASP A 10 -3.61 -13.11 15.16
CA ASP A 10 -3.94 -14.50 15.40
C ASP A 10 -5.31 -14.68 16.09
N GLU A 11 -5.68 -13.79 17.00
CA GLU A 11 -7.06 -13.76 17.55
C GLU A 11 -8.10 -13.53 16.46
N ILE A 12 -7.84 -12.60 15.53
CA ILE A 12 -8.75 -12.33 14.40
C ILE A 12 -8.80 -13.53 13.45
N ARG A 13 -7.66 -14.21 13.22
CA ARG A 13 -7.60 -15.44 12.41
C ARG A 13 -8.48 -16.52 13.04
N ASN A 14 -8.33 -16.77 14.34
CA ASN A 14 -9.12 -17.77 15.07
C ASN A 14 -10.62 -17.45 15.03
N ALA A 15 -10.99 -16.17 15.17
CA ALA A 15 -12.39 -15.75 15.07
C ALA A 15 -12.98 -15.95 13.66
N ASN A 16 -12.16 -15.81 12.61
CA ASN A 16 -12.60 -15.93 11.21
C ASN A 16 -12.42 -17.32 10.59
N MET A 17 -11.77 -18.27 11.27
CA MET A 17 -11.62 -19.66 10.79
C MET A 17 -12.98 -20.36 10.57
N LEU A 18 -14.04 -19.89 11.22
CA LEU A 18 -15.42 -20.35 11.01
C LEU A 18 -16.01 -19.89 9.65
N ASN A 19 -15.39 -18.93 8.96
CA ASN A 19 -15.84 -18.31 7.71
C ASN A 19 -14.82 -18.41 6.56
N ALA A 20 -13.96 -19.45 6.58
CA ALA A 20 -12.93 -19.62 5.56
C ALA A 20 -13.54 -19.81 4.16
N LEU A 21 -13.29 -18.85 3.26
CA LEU A 21 -13.51 -19.00 1.82
C LEU A 21 -12.19 -19.41 1.15
N PRO A 22 -12.25 -20.11 0.01
CA PRO A 22 -11.06 -20.54 -0.70
C PRO A 22 -10.19 -19.34 -1.03
N VAL A 23 -8.89 -19.45 -0.75
CA VAL A 23 -7.88 -18.56 -1.31
C VAL A 23 -8.07 -18.58 -2.82
N GLU A 24 -8.23 -17.40 -3.45
CA GLU A 24 -8.28 -17.32 -4.92
C GLU A 24 -7.04 -18.01 -5.46
N ASP A 25 -7.23 -19.18 -6.06
CA ASP A 25 -6.13 -19.94 -6.62
C ASP A 25 -5.63 -19.19 -7.87
N LEU A 26 -4.47 -18.57 -7.72
CA LEU A 26 -3.77 -17.86 -8.78
C LEU A 26 -3.48 -18.79 -9.98
N SER A 27 -3.50 -20.12 -9.77
CA SER A 27 -3.41 -21.14 -10.81
C SER A 27 -4.66 -21.25 -11.71
N LEU A 28 -5.71 -20.47 -11.45
CA LEU A 28 -6.93 -20.42 -12.27
C LEU A 28 -7.02 -19.20 -13.19
N LEU A 29 -6.13 -18.21 -13.04
CA LEU A 29 -6.13 -16.99 -13.89
C LEU A 29 -5.59 -17.29 -15.30
N PRO A 30 -6.01 -16.65 -16.39
CA PRO A 30 -5.41 -16.91 -17.72
C PRO A 30 -3.90 -16.62 -17.74
N ALA A 31 -3.12 -17.33 -18.56
CA ALA A 31 -1.66 -17.19 -18.62
C ALA A 31 -1.19 -15.75 -18.95
N SER A 32 -2.01 -15.00 -19.71
CA SER A 32 -1.81 -13.57 -19.99
C SER A 32 -1.96 -12.65 -18.77
N GLN A 33 -2.41 -13.18 -17.64
CA GLN A 33 -2.54 -12.49 -16.35
C GLN A 33 -1.63 -13.10 -15.28
N ARG A 34 -0.65 -13.93 -15.69
CA ARG A 34 0.30 -14.58 -14.77
C ARG A 34 1.73 -14.10 -15.01
N GLY A 35 2.47 -13.98 -13.90
CA GLY A 35 3.89 -13.67 -13.92
C GLY A 35 4.18 -12.31 -14.57
N ILE A 36 5.27 -12.25 -15.33
CA ILE A 36 5.78 -11.00 -15.92
C ILE A 36 4.88 -10.43 -17.03
N PHE A 37 3.96 -11.24 -17.56
CA PHE A 37 3.05 -10.86 -18.63
C PHE A 37 1.74 -10.22 -18.13
N ASP A 38 1.54 -10.11 -16.80
CA ASP A 38 0.36 -9.43 -16.28
C ASP A 38 0.39 -7.94 -16.69
N PRO A 39 -0.59 -7.44 -17.47
CA PRO A 39 -0.62 -6.06 -17.93
C PRO A 39 -0.72 -5.06 -16.77
N ARG A 40 -1.11 -5.49 -15.57
CA ARG A 40 -1.07 -4.66 -14.36
C ARG A 40 0.36 -4.25 -13.99
N LEU A 41 1.36 -5.10 -14.21
CA LEU A 41 2.76 -4.78 -13.90
C LEU A 41 3.22 -3.55 -14.68
N SER A 42 2.93 -3.53 -15.99
CA SER A 42 3.21 -2.37 -16.85
C SER A 42 2.43 -1.13 -16.42
N LEU A 43 1.15 -1.27 -16.04
CA LEU A 43 0.35 -0.15 -15.53
C LEU A 43 0.95 0.49 -14.26
N PHE A 44 1.61 -0.29 -13.41
CA PHE A 44 2.26 0.19 -12.19
C PHE A 44 3.72 0.62 -12.37
N GLY A 45 4.26 0.54 -13.59
CA GLY A 45 5.63 0.94 -13.91
C GLY A 45 6.68 -0.12 -13.57
N TYR A 46 6.29 -1.39 -13.39
CA TYR A 46 7.25 -2.49 -13.27
C TYR A 46 7.84 -2.83 -14.63
N THR A 47 9.15 -2.70 -14.77
CA THR A 47 9.90 -3.16 -15.95
C THR A 47 10.48 -4.55 -15.71
N THR A 48 10.89 -5.22 -16.79
CA THR A 48 11.61 -6.50 -16.71
C THR A 48 12.90 -6.38 -15.91
N GLU A 49 13.59 -5.23 -16.02
CA GLU A 49 14.80 -4.91 -15.26
C GLU A 49 14.50 -4.75 -13.78
N THR A 50 13.46 -4.01 -13.40
CA THR A 50 13.03 -3.89 -11.98
C THR A 50 12.74 -5.27 -11.38
N VAL A 51 12.04 -6.14 -12.11
CA VAL A 51 11.74 -7.50 -11.64
C VAL A 51 13.02 -8.31 -11.47
N ASN A 52 13.88 -8.34 -12.49
CA ASN A 52 15.07 -9.20 -12.50
C ASN A 52 16.18 -8.71 -11.56
N MET A 53 16.42 -7.40 -11.49
CA MET A 53 17.51 -6.82 -10.69
C MET A 53 17.11 -6.54 -9.25
N LEU A 54 15.83 -6.24 -8.95
CA LEU A 54 15.40 -5.89 -7.60
C LEU A 54 14.59 -7.02 -6.95
N LEU A 55 13.49 -7.44 -7.58
CA LEU A 55 12.56 -8.39 -6.96
C LEU A 55 13.14 -9.81 -6.85
N ILE A 56 13.72 -10.36 -7.91
CA ILE A 56 14.26 -11.73 -7.90
C ILE A 56 15.36 -11.91 -6.83
N PRO A 57 16.34 -11.00 -6.67
CA PRO A 57 17.31 -11.09 -5.59
C PRO A 57 16.68 -11.00 -4.19
N MET A 58 15.68 -10.15 -4.00
CA MET A 58 14.92 -10.10 -2.74
C MET A 58 14.27 -11.43 -2.39
N PHE A 59 13.67 -12.11 -3.37
CA PHE A 59 13.07 -13.42 -3.16
C PHE A 59 14.09 -14.51 -2.87
N LYS A 60 15.19 -14.57 -3.62
CA LYS A 60 16.22 -15.62 -3.48
C LYS A 60 17.06 -15.45 -2.21
N ASN A 61 17.52 -14.23 -1.96
CA ASN A 61 18.51 -13.95 -0.92
C ASN A 61 17.89 -13.43 0.38
N LYS A 62 16.60 -13.08 0.39
CA LYS A 62 15.89 -12.44 1.51
C LYS A 62 16.56 -11.14 1.99
N LYS A 63 17.26 -10.48 1.07
CA LYS A 63 17.97 -9.21 1.27
C LYS A 63 17.67 -8.30 0.09
N GLU A 64 17.70 -7.01 0.33
CA GLU A 64 17.63 -6.02 -0.75
C GLU A 64 18.74 -6.26 -1.79
N ALA A 65 18.43 -5.95 -3.05
CA ALA A 65 19.40 -6.03 -4.12
C ALA A 65 20.55 -5.03 -3.89
N LEU A 66 21.78 -5.50 -3.98
CA LEU A 66 22.96 -4.65 -3.88
C LEU A 66 23.37 -4.20 -5.28
N GLY A 67 23.60 -2.89 -5.42
CA GLY A 67 24.19 -2.27 -6.60
C GLY A 67 25.46 -1.52 -6.23
N SER A 68 26.22 -1.11 -7.25
CA SER A 68 27.38 -0.23 -7.10
C SER A 68 27.25 0.95 -8.08
N MET A 69 28.19 1.90 -7.98
CA MET A 69 28.20 3.18 -8.72
C MET A 69 27.08 4.15 -8.28
N GLY A 70 27.17 5.38 -8.79
CA GLY A 70 26.16 6.41 -8.55
C GLY A 70 24.90 6.17 -9.36
N ASN A 71 23.84 6.92 -9.05
CA ASN A 71 22.66 6.95 -9.90
C ASN A 71 22.84 8.03 -10.98
N ASP A 72 23.18 7.60 -12.20
CA ASP A 72 23.35 8.48 -13.37
C ASP A 72 22.02 8.84 -14.05
N SER A 73 20.89 8.37 -13.52
CA SER A 73 19.58 8.74 -14.06
C SER A 73 19.28 10.21 -13.79
N PRO A 74 18.63 10.92 -14.74
CA PRO A 74 18.20 12.29 -14.51
C PRO A 74 17.24 12.36 -13.32
N LEU A 75 17.16 13.53 -12.68
CA LEU A 75 16.14 13.79 -11.68
C LEU A 75 14.75 13.54 -12.26
N ALA A 76 13.81 13.02 -11.46
CA ALA A 76 12.48 12.68 -11.93
C ALA A 76 11.76 13.83 -12.66
N CYS A 77 11.98 15.09 -12.24
CA CYS A 77 11.42 16.27 -12.91
C CYS A 77 12.06 16.61 -14.27
N LEU A 78 13.26 16.10 -14.55
CA LEU A 78 14.00 16.29 -15.81
C LEU A 78 13.98 15.04 -16.71
N SER A 79 13.40 13.95 -16.23
CA SER A 79 13.33 12.71 -16.98
C SER A 79 12.37 12.84 -18.15
N ASN A 80 12.80 12.38 -19.32
CA ASN A 80 11.94 12.24 -20.51
C ASN A 80 11.02 11.01 -20.42
N PHE A 81 11.26 10.12 -19.45
CA PHE A 81 10.41 8.97 -19.17
C PHE A 81 9.29 9.34 -18.18
N GLN A 82 8.40 8.40 -17.88
CA GLN A 82 7.35 8.58 -16.89
C GLN A 82 7.79 8.00 -15.53
N PRO A 83 8.53 8.77 -14.70
CA PRO A 83 8.95 8.29 -13.39
C PRO A 83 7.75 8.05 -12.48
N VAL A 84 7.87 7.04 -11.65
CA VAL A 84 6.88 6.70 -10.63
C VAL A 84 6.88 7.71 -9.48
N ALA A 85 5.74 7.88 -8.83
CA ALA A 85 5.54 8.97 -7.85
C ALA A 85 6.57 8.98 -6.71
N TYR A 86 7.06 7.80 -6.29
CA TYR A 86 8.05 7.71 -5.20
C TYR A 86 9.46 8.16 -5.60
N GLU A 87 9.80 8.28 -6.88
CA GLU A 87 11.13 8.78 -7.31
C GLU A 87 11.35 10.27 -7.04
N TYR A 88 10.25 11.01 -6.91
CA TYR A 88 10.24 12.43 -6.52
C TYR A 88 10.57 12.64 -5.04
N PHE A 89 10.41 11.62 -4.20
CA PHE A 89 10.69 11.70 -2.77
C PHE A 89 12.11 11.19 -2.51
N LYS A 90 12.92 11.98 -1.82
CA LYS A 90 14.26 11.59 -1.38
C LYS A 90 14.25 11.31 0.11
N GLN A 91 14.90 10.22 0.52
CA GLN A 91 15.02 9.86 1.92
C GLN A 91 15.93 10.87 2.61
N LEU A 92 15.40 11.51 3.66
CA LEU A 92 16.20 12.38 4.51
C LEU A 92 17.06 11.51 5.42
N PHE A 93 18.25 12.00 5.73
CA PHE A 93 19.15 11.37 6.68
C PHE A 93 19.70 12.40 7.64
N ALA A 94 19.95 11.93 8.86
CA ALA A 94 20.52 12.71 9.92
C ALA A 94 22.01 12.96 9.66
N GLN A 95 22.45 14.20 9.88
CA GLN A 95 23.86 14.58 9.87
C GLN A 95 24.15 15.49 11.06
N VAL A 96 25.26 15.22 11.76
CA VAL A 96 25.84 16.02 12.86
C VAL A 96 24.96 16.14 14.12
N THR A 97 23.73 16.62 13.97
CA THR A 97 22.81 16.96 15.06
C THR A 97 22.26 15.73 15.80
N ASN A 98 22.08 14.62 15.11
CA ASN A 98 21.73 13.33 15.68
C ASN A 98 22.47 12.19 14.94
N PRO A 99 23.12 11.25 15.64
CA PRO A 99 23.80 10.13 14.99
C PRO A 99 22.78 9.14 14.41
N PRO A 100 23.06 8.52 13.24
CA PRO A 100 22.24 7.42 12.72
C PRO A 100 22.37 6.17 13.59
N ILE A 101 21.28 5.41 13.73
CA ILE A 101 21.24 4.13 14.47
C ILE A 101 21.63 2.99 13.52
N ASP A 102 22.46 2.05 13.97
CA ASP A 102 22.80 0.84 13.21
C ASP A 102 21.64 -0.18 13.26
N PRO A 103 20.95 -0.46 12.13
CA PRO A 103 19.77 -1.32 12.13
C PRO A 103 20.06 -2.81 12.39
N PHE A 104 21.34 -3.23 12.31
CA PHE A 104 21.76 -4.60 12.59
C PHE A 104 22.29 -4.75 14.01
N ARG A 105 23.22 -3.89 14.42
CA ARG A 105 23.86 -3.97 15.75
C ARG A 105 22.94 -3.50 16.86
N GLU A 106 22.09 -2.51 16.60
CA GLU A 106 21.20 -1.89 17.58
C GLU A 106 19.72 -2.26 17.35
N LYS A 107 19.47 -3.40 16.71
CA LYS A 107 18.10 -3.87 16.40
C LYS A 107 17.19 -3.92 17.62
N VAL A 108 17.73 -4.17 18.82
CA VAL A 108 16.96 -4.29 20.07
C VAL A 108 16.27 -2.99 20.50
N VAL A 109 16.80 -1.82 20.10
CA VAL A 109 16.19 -0.51 20.40
C VAL A 109 15.22 -0.03 19.33
N MET A 110 15.09 -0.78 18.22
CA MET A 110 14.19 -0.47 17.12
C MET A 110 12.93 -1.34 17.17
N SER A 111 11.79 -0.79 16.73
CA SER A 111 10.53 -1.51 16.62
C SER A 111 9.81 -1.18 15.34
N MET A 112 9.25 -2.21 14.70
CA MET A 112 8.35 -2.08 13.54
C MET A 112 6.89 -2.29 13.92
N GLN A 113 6.58 -2.35 15.22
CA GLN A 113 5.22 -2.58 15.68
C GLN A 113 4.29 -1.45 15.23
N CYS A 114 3.16 -1.82 14.65
CA CYS A 114 2.19 -0.89 14.11
C CYS A 114 0.81 -1.15 14.72
N PRO A 115 0.33 -0.32 15.65
CA PRO A 115 -1.01 -0.46 16.20
C PRO A 115 -2.05 0.14 15.23
N LEU A 116 -3.04 -0.65 14.83
CA LEU A 116 -4.13 -0.25 13.95
C LEU A 116 -5.46 -0.12 14.69
N GLY A 117 -6.26 0.89 14.36
CA GLY A 117 -7.57 1.13 14.96
C GLY A 117 -7.64 2.47 15.70
N PRO A 118 -8.76 2.75 16.40
CA PRO A 118 -9.02 4.04 17.01
C PRO A 118 -8.03 4.35 18.14
N GLU A 119 -7.69 5.63 18.27
CA GLU A 119 -6.86 6.13 19.36
C GLU A 119 -7.76 6.76 20.43
N ALA A 120 -7.60 6.33 21.67
CA ALA A 120 -8.30 6.91 22.82
C ALA A 120 -7.56 8.15 23.34
N ASN A 121 -8.22 8.91 24.21
CA ASN A 121 -7.63 10.10 24.83
C ASN A 121 -6.35 9.73 25.60
N LEU A 122 -5.24 10.40 25.30
CA LEU A 122 -3.95 10.19 25.94
C LEU A 122 -3.96 10.62 27.42
N LEU A 123 -4.74 11.64 27.76
CA LEU A 123 -4.78 12.23 29.11
C LEU A 123 -5.58 11.38 30.11
N GLN A 124 -6.36 10.41 29.63
CA GLN A 124 -7.20 9.55 30.45
C GLN A 124 -6.72 8.10 30.33
N PRO A 125 -6.12 7.54 31.39
CA PRO A 125 -5.62 6.18 31.35
C PRO A 125 -6.82 5.22 31.33
N SER A 126 -6.96 4.45 30.25
CA SER A 126 -8.13 3.61 29.99
C SER A 126 -7.76 2.37 29.19
N ALA A 127 -8.45 1.25 29.45
CA ALA A 127 -8.31 0.03 28.67
C ALA A 127 -8.67 0.21 27.18
N GLN A 128 -9.36 1.29 26.80
CA GLN A 128 -9.63 1.60 25.40
C GLN A 128 -8.36 1.86 24.59
N GLN A 129 -7.27 2.31 25.23
CA GLN A 129 -5.99 2.58 24.55
C GLN A 129 -5.36 1.31 23.94
N VAL A 130 -5.66 0.14 24.51
CA VAL A 130 -5.16 -1.15 24.02
C VAL A 130 -6.11 -1.85 23.04
N HIS A 131 -7.28 -1.27 22.76
CA HIS A 131 -8.25 -1.77 21.78
C HIS A 131 -7.79 -1.42 20.36
N ARG A 132 -6.61 -1.92 20.01
CA ARG A 132 -5.95 -1.77 18.70
C ARG A 132 -5.46 -3.13 18.25
N ILE A 133 -5.41 -3.32 16.94
CA ILE A 133 -4.81 -4.50 16.32
C ILE A 133 -3.32 -4.24 16.24
N TRP A 134 -2.54 -4.97 17.02
CA TRP A 134 -1.10 -4.78 17.06
C TRP A 134 -0.42 -5.66 16.04
N LEU A 135 0.09 -5.03 14.98
CA LEU A 135 0.92 -5.69 13.98
C LEU A 135 2.37 -5.72 14.45
N THR A 136 3.08 -6.79 14.10
CA THR A 136 4.51 -6.91 14.34
C THR A 136 5.34 -6.08 13.36
N ASN A 137 4.84 -5.90 12.13
CA ASN A 137 5.43 -5.10 11.08
C ASN A 137 4.33 -4.52 10.18
N PRO A 138 4.60 -3.46 9.39
CA PRO A 138 3.60 -2.83 8.52
C PRO A 138 3.31 -3.60 7.21
N ILE A 139 4.01 -4.70 6.95
CA ILE A 139 3.89 -5.48 5.71
C ILE A 139 2.95 -6.65 5.96
N LEU A 140 1.78 -6.62 5.30
CA LEU A 140 0.77 -7.65 5.45
C LEU A 140 0.82 -8.65 4.31
N SER A 141 0.65 -9.93 4.65
CA SER A 141 0.41 -10.96 3.65
C SER A 141 -0.96 -10.76 2.98
N ILE A 142 -1.17 -11.36 1.81
CA ILE A 142 -2.46 -11.32 1.13
C ILE A 142 -3.59 -11.90 2.00
N PRO A 143 -3.41 -13.08 2.63
CA PRO A 143 -4.41 -13.62 3.58
C PRO A 143 -4.71 -12.67 4.74
N ASP A 144 -3.68 -12.06 5.35
CA ASP A 144 -3.88 -11.14 6.48
C ASP A 144 -4.62 -9.88 6.07
N THR A 145 -4.35 -9.39 4.86
CA THR A 145 -5.07 -8.24 4.31
C THR A 145 -6.56 -8.59 4.07
N GLN A 146 -6.85 -9.79 3.56
CA GLN A 146 -8.23 -10.26 3.38
C GLN A 146 -8.95 -10.45 4.71
N LEU A 147 -8.25 -10.94 5.73
CA LEU A 147 -8.74 -11.07 7.09
C LEU A 147 -9.17 -9.70 7.66
N LEU A 148 -8.31 -8.69 7.55
CA LEU A 148 -8.61 -7.33 8.03
C LEU A 148 -9.77 -6.69 7.28
N LYS A 149 -9.92 -6.95 5.97
CA LYS A 149 -11.06 -6.48 5.17
C LYS A 149 -12.41 -7.03 5.65
N ARG A 150 -12.41 -8.25 6.21
CA ARG A 150 -13.61 -8.93 6.74
C ARG A 150 -13.65 -8.95 8.26
N ASN A 151 -12.84 -8.11 8.91
CA ASN A 151 -12.77 -8.10 10.36
C ASN A 151 -14.14 -7.73 10.96
N THR A 152 -14.66 -8.61 11.81
CA THR A 152 -15.87 -8.41 12.63
C THR A 152 -15.56 -8.53 14.12
N HIS A 153 -14.28 -8.70 14.48
CA HIS A 153 -13.84 -8.85 15.86
C HIS A 153 -14.26 -7.62 16.67
N ARG A 154 -14.94 -7.84 17.80
CA ARG A 154 -15.52 -6.77 18.66
C ARG A 154 -16.50 -5.84 17.94
N GLY A 155 -17.18 -6.33 16.90
CA GLY A 155 -18.14 -5.54 16.11
C GLY A 155 -17.48 -4.45 15.25
N TRP A 156 -16.16 -4.50 15.08
CA TRP A 156 -15.45 -3.56 14.22
C TRP A 156 -15.86 -3.75 12.77
N LYS A 157 -15.84 -2.66 12.02
CA LYS A 157 -16.18 -2.63 10.60
C LYS A 157 -15.02 -2.04 9.81
N THR A 158 -14.74 -2.69 8.69
CA THR A 158 -13.73 -2.23 7.73
C THR A 158 -14.40 -1.71 6.47
N LYS A 159 -14.03 -0.52 6.02
CA LYS A 159 -14.46 0.04 4.73
C LYS A 159 -13.34 -0.11 3.71
N VAL A 160 -13.64 -0.73 2.56
CA VAL A 160 -12.72 -0.77 1.42
C VAL A 160 -13.04 0.40 0.48
N LEU A 161 -12.04 1.25 0.21
CA LEU A 161 -12.13 2.39 -0.69
C LEU A 161 -11.36 2.12 -1.98
N GLY A 162 -11.99 2.40 -3.12
CA GLY A 162 -11.39 2.21 -4.43
C GLY A 162 -10.56 3.42 -4.87
N HIS A 163 -9.26 3.24 -5.04
CA HIS A 163 -8.33 4.26 -5.54
C HIS A 163 -8.05 4.08 -7.03
N TYR A 164 -8.99 4.55 -7.87
CA TYR A 164 -8.87 4.54 -9.33
C TYR A 164 -9.56 5.76 -9.95
N ILE A 165 -9.13 6.14 -11.16
CA ILE A 165 -9.81 7.15 -11.99
C ILE A 165 -10.42 6.45 -13.22
N PRO A 166 -11.72 6.63 -13.48
CA PRO A 166 -12.31 6.30 -14.77
C PRO A 166 -11.64 7.08 -15.91
N VAL A 167 -11.24 6.40 -16.98
CA VAL A 167 -10.62 6.98 -18.19
C VAL A 167 -11.49 8.02 -18.85
N GLN A 168 -12.83 7.91 -18.74
CA GLN A 168 -13.73 8.96 -19.23
C GLN A 168 -13.47 10.31 -18.51
N ARG A 169 -12.82 10.28 -17.35
CA ARG A 169 -12.37 11.44 -16.56
C ARG A 169 -10.86 11.70 -16.67
N ARG A 170 -10.16 11.20 -17.71
CA ARG A 170 -8.79 11.64 -18.10
C ARG A 170 -8.76 13.09 -18.63
N ARG A 171 -9.55 13.98 -18.02
CA ARG A 171 -9.49 15.42 -18.26
C ARG A 171 -8.50 16.05 -17.26
N PRO A 172 -7.94 17.22 -17.56
CA PRO A 172 -7.23 18.02 -16.56
C PRO A 172 -8.06 18.12 -15.27
N GLY A 173 -7.48 17.75 -14.13
CA GLY A 173 -8.17 17.73 -12.82
C GLY A 173 -8.78 16.39 -12.39
N GLY A 174 -8.76 15.35 -13.23
CA GLY A 174 -9.30 14.02 -12.88
C GLY A 174 -8.64 13.41 -11.64
N ILE A 175 -7.34 13.66 -11.44
CA ILE A 175 -6.59 13.23 -10.24
C ILE A 175 -7.06 13.94 -8.97
N SER A 176 -7.27 15.27 -9.01
CA SER A 176 -7.76 16.04 -7.86
C SER A 176 -9.14 15.57 -7.44
N SER A 177 -10.04 15.45 -8.42
CA SER A 177 -11.41 14.97 -8.20
C SER A 177 -11.45 13.56 -7.61
N ALA A 178 -10.58 12.66 -8.06
CA ALA A 178 -10.52 11.31 -7.53
C ALA A 178 -9.91 11.27 -6.12
N SER A 179 -8.91 12.09 -5.82
CA SER A 179 -8.38 12.26 -4.47
C SER A 179 -9.44 12.81 -3.51
N GLU A 180 -10.12 13.89 -3.89
CA GLU A 180 -11.22 14.48 -3.12
C GLU A 180 -12.35 13.47 -2.87
N ARG A 181 -12.70 12.66 -3.88
CA ARG A 181 -13.68 11.57 -3.74
C ARG A 181 -13.24 10.58 -2.66
N VAL A 182 -12.00 10.07 -2.72
CA VAL A 182 -11.48 9.10 -1.74
C VAL A 182 -11.42 9.72 -0.34
N CYS A 183 -11.00 10.99 -0.22
CA CYS A 183 -11.02 11.72 1.05
C CYS A 183 -12.44 11.83 1.62
N ARG A 184 -13.43 12.19 0.80
CA ARG A 184 -14.84 12.29 1.21
C ARG A 184 -15.42 10.93 1.60
N GLU A 185 -15.14 9.87 0.85
CA GLU A 185 -15.57 8.52 1.19
C GLU A 185 -14.95 8.05 2.51
N GLY A 186 -13.67 8.36 2.75
CA GLY A 186 -12.99 8.08 4.01
C GLY A 186 -13.60 8.85 5.19
N TYR A 187 -13.88 10.14 5.00
CA TYR A 187 -14.56 10.97 6.00
C TYR A 187 -15.94 10.40 6.37
N ASN A 188 -16.76 10.07 5.35
CA ASN A 188 -18.09 9.51 5.57
C ASN A 188 -18.02 8.13 6.28
N ALA A 189 -17.00 7.33 5.97
CA ALA A 189 -16.79 6.05 6.64
C ALA A 189 -16.41 6.25 8.13
N ALA A 190 -15.53 7.21 8.43
CA ALA A 190 -15.19 7.55 9.81
C ALA A 190 -16.43 8.02 10.59
N GLN A 191 -17.25 8.90 10.01
CA GLN A 191 -18.50 9.38 10.62
C GLN A 191 -19.54 8.26 10.82
N ALA A 192 -19.59 7.29 9.91
CA ALA A 192 -20.45 6.11 10.02
C ALA A 192 -19.93 5.07 11.03
N GLY A 193 -18.85 5.35 11.76
CA GLY A 193 -18.32 4.50 12.82
C GLY A 193 -17.50 3.31 12.33
N TYR A 194 -16.88 3.39 11.15
CA TYR A 194 -15.91 2.38 10.68
C TYR A 194 -14.55 2.61 11.35
N GLN A 195 -13.99 1.57 11.98
CA GLN A 195 -12.72 1.63 12.69
C GLN A 195 -11.52 1.48 11.76
N LEU A 196 -11.70 0.79 10.63
CA LEU A 196 -10.63 0.48 9.69
C LEU A 196 -11.01 0.92 8.28
N ILE A 197 -10.06 1.53 7.57
CA ILE A 197 -10.19 1.92 6.17
C ILE A 197 -9.08 1.23 5.38
N VAL A 198 -9.47 0.54 4.31
CA VAL A 198 -8.53 -0.13 3.39
C VAL A 198 -8.62 0.56 2.05
N ILE A 199 -7.57 1.28 1.67
CA ILE A 199 -7.45 1.88 0.34
C ILE A 199 -6.90 0.82 -0.61
N SER A 200 -7.63 0.54 -1.69
CA SER A 200 -7.28 -0.52 -2.63
C SER A 200 -7.38 -0.06 -4.08
N ASP A 201 -6.38 -0.41 -4.86
CA ASP A 201 -6.25 -0.22 -6.31
C ASP A 201 -6.63 -1.46 -7.12
N ARG A 202 -6.95 -2.60 -6.47
CA ARG A 202 -7.29 -3.88 -7.13
C ARG A 202 -8.48 -3.80 -8.09
N ASN A 203 -9.39 -2.85 -7.88
CA ASN A 203 -10.55 -2.64 -8.74
C ASN A 203 -10.23 -1.79 -9.98
N GLY A 204 -9.03 -1.19 -10.05
CA GLY A 204 -8.49 -0.60 -11.27
C GLY A 204 -8.12 -1.70 -12.25
N ARG A 205 -9.14 -2.27 -12.91
CA ARG A 205 -8.92 -3.27 -13.96
C ARG A 205 -8.61 -2.54 -15.26
N LEU A 206 -7.75 -3.15 -16.07
CA LEU A 206 -7.60 -2.82 -17.49
C LEU A 206 -8.86 -3.27 -18.27
N GLN A 207 -10.05 -2.82 -17.86
CA GLN A 207 -11.01 -2.48 -18.90
C GLN A 207 -10.42 -1.28 -19.61
N ARG A 208 -10.68 -1.11 -20.91
CA ARG A 208 -10.13 -0.04 -21.76
C ARG A 208 -10.42 1.39 -21.26
N HIS A 209 -10.94 1.52 -20.04
CA HIS A 209 -11.54 2.68 -19.42
C HIS A 209 -11.12 2.98 -17.96
N ASP A 210 -10.05 2.43 -17.36
CA ASP A 210 -9.56 2.91 -16.02
C ASP A 210 -8.04 3.15 -15.97
N CYS A 211 -7.60 4.20 -15.24
CA CYS A 211 -6.19 4.55 -15.06
C CYS A 211 -5.85 4.98 -13.62
N ARG A 212 -4.60 4.77 -13.21
CA ARG A 212 -4.09 5.14 -11.88
C ARG A 212 -4.01 6.66 -11.72
N LEU A 213 -4.32 7.17 -10.52
CA LEU A 213 -4.13 8.58 -10.17
C LEU A 213 -2.70 9.05 -10.48
N GLY A 214 -1.67 8.29 -10.09
CA GLY A 214 -0.26 8.66 -10.31
C GLY A 214 0.24 8.65 -11.76
N SER A 215 -0.53 8.14 -12.73
CA SER A 215 -0.12 8.05 -14.15
C SER A 215 -0.69 9.18 -15.02
N ALA A 216 -1.62 9.99 -14.50
CA ALA A 216 -2.42 10.93 -15.28
C ALA A 216 -1.73 12.26 -15.68
N ARG A 217 -0.40 12.40 -15.53
CA ARG A 217 0.31 13.64 -15.87
C ARG A 217 0.70 13.78 -17.36
N SER A 218 0.61 12.71 -18.17
CA SER A 218 0.93 12.80 -19.60
C SER A 218 -0.26 13.26 -20.45
N GLY A 219 -0.60 14.55 -20.32
CA GLY A 219 -1.29 15.29 -21.37
C GLY A 219 -0.28 15.79 -22.39
N GLY A 220 0.29 14.87 -23.17
CA GLY A 220 1.12 15.20 -24.35
C GLY A 220 0.24 15.24 -25.58
N THR A 221 0.23 16.39 -26.25
CA THR A 221 -0.49 16.73 -27.48
C THR A 221 -0.40 15.65 -28.56
N ALA A 222 -1.54 15.33 -29.17
CA ALA A 222 -1.57 14.56 -30.42
C ALA A 222 -0.68 15.26 -31.48
N PRO A 223 0.09 14.52 -32.30
CA PRO A 223 0.80 15.14 -33.40
C PRO A 223 -0.23 15.68 -34.39
N SER A 224 -0.22 17.00 -34.60
CA SER A 224 -0.86 17.62 -35.74
C SER A 224 -0.23 17.05 -37.00
N SER A 225 -1.08 16.56 -37.89
CA SER A 225 -0.71 16.18 -39.25
C SER A 225 -0.46 17.46 -40.03
N ASP A 226 0.80 17.69 -40.39
CA ASP A 226 1.24 18.46 -41.56
C ASP A 226 2.48 17.75 -42.12
#